data_AF-A0A7J9SZW8-F1
#
_entry.id   AF-A0A7J9SZW8-F1
#
_cell.length_a   1.000
_cell.length_b   1.000
_cell.length_c   1.000
_cell.angle_alpha   90.00
_cell.angle_beta   90.00
_cell.angle_gamma   90.00
#
_symmetry.space_group_name_H-M   'P 1'
#
loop_
_entity.id
_entity.type
_entity.pdbx_description
1 polymer ?
#
loop_
_entity_poly.entity_id
_entity_poly.type
_entity_poly.pdbx_seq_one_letter_code
_entity_poly.pdbx_strand_id
1 'polypeptide(L)' 'MSIAIVLGTRPEIIKMSPVIRECEHKNLDYFILHTGQHYSYEMDRIFFEQLELPEARYNLDVGSGNHGEQTGKIM' A
#
# COMPACT_ATOMS: atom_id res chain seq x y z
N MET A 1 -12.63 14.57 6.33
CA MET A 1 -12.37 14.04 4.97
C MET A 1 -11.24 13.05 5.13
N SER A 2 -11.46 11.78 4.77
CA SER A 2 -10.47 10.71 4.97
C SER A 2 -9.68 10.49 3.69
N ILE A 3 -8.36 10.36 3.78
CA ILE A 3 -7.46 10.14 2.65
C ILE A 3 -7.17 8.64 2.50
N ALA A 4 -7.49 8.07 1.35
CA ALA A 4 -7.12 6.70 1.01
C ALA A 4 -5.78 6.69 0.25
N ILE A 5 -4.77 6.05 0.80
CA ILE A 5 -3.47 5.83 0.15
C ILE A 5 -3.48 4.41 -0.41
N VAL A 6 -3.68 4.29 -1.73
CA VAL A 6 -3.73 3.00 -2.44
C VAL A 6 -2.35 2.72 -3.04
N LEU A 7 -1.81 1.54 -2.75
CA LEU A 7 -0.52 1.07 -3.27
C LEU A 7 -0.51 -0.46 -3.39
N GLY A 8 0.38 -1.01 -4.19
CA GLY A 8 0.44 -2.46 -4.46
C GLY A 8 1.82 -3.01 -4.77
N THR A 9 2.80 -2.13 -4.92
CA THR A 9 4.15 -2.48 -5.35
C THR A 9 5.19 -1.82 -4.47
N ARG A 10 6.37 -2.44 -4.38
CA ARG A 10 7.53 -1.87 -3.66
C ARG A 10 7.87 -0.42 -4.06
N PRO A 11 7.95 -0.03 -5.36
CA PRO A 11 8.20 1.36 -5.73
C PRO A 11 7.14 2.33 -5.20
N GLU A 12 5.88 1.91 -5.09
CA GLU A 12 4.82 2.75 -4.54
C GLU A 12 4.96 2.92 -3.04
N ILE A 13 5.28 1.86 -2.28
CA ILE A 13 5.57 1.96 -0.83
C ILE A 13 6.67 2.99 -0.56
N ILE A 14 7.79 2.89 -1.31
CA ILE A 14 8.92 3.81 -1.16
C ILE A 14 8.52 5.25 -1.50
N LYS A 15 7.79 5.46 -2.61
CA LYS A 15 7.39 6.80 -3.06
C LYS A 15 6.28 7.42 -2.22
N MET A 16 5.43 6.63 -1.59
CA MET A 16 4.34 7.10 -0.73
C MET A 16 4.79 7.35 0.72
N SER A 17 5.94 6.79 1.15
CA SER A 17 6.50 7.03 2.48
C SER A 17 6.51 8.51 2.92
N PRO A 18 6.99 9.49 2.11
CA PRO A 18 6.96 10.90 2.50
C PRO A 18 5.53 11.47 2.60
N VAL A 19 4.59 10.96 1.80
CA VAL A 19 3.18 11.40 1.84
C VAL A 19 2.50 10.89 3.10
N ILE A 20 2.75 9.63 3.47
CA ILE A 20 2.23 9.02 4.71
C ILE A 20 2.73 9.80 5.92
N ARG A 21 4.04 10.09 5.98
CA ARG A 21 4.64 10.88 7.07
C ARG A 21 4.05 12.28 7.18
N GLU A 22 3.77 12.94 6.05
CA GLU A 22 3.13 14.26 6.08
C GLU A 22 1.67 14.18 6.57
N CYS A 23 0.96 13.08 6.27
CA CYS A 23 -0.38 12.84 6.82
C CYS A 23 -0.34 12.66 8.34
N GLU A 24 0.63 11.90 8.86
CA GLU A 24 0.86 11.75 10.31
C GLU A 24 1.23 13.09 10.96
N HIS A 25 2.19 13.81 10.39
CA HIS A 25 2.67 15.10 10.90
C HIS A 25 1.55 16.16 10.97
N LYS A 26 0.66 16.18 9.97
CA LYS A 26 -0.51 17.07 9.97
C LYS A 26 -1.72 16.51 10.71
N ASN A 27 -1.61 15.32 11.31
CA ASN A 27 -2.68 14.63 12.01
C ASN A 27 -3.96 14.50 11.15
N LEU A 28 -3.77 14.17 9.86
CA LEU A 28 -4.85 13.95 8.91
C LEU A 28 -5.48 12.57 9.14
N ASP A 29 -6.78 12.46 8.90
CA ASP A 29 -7.44 11.16 8.82
C ASP A 29 -7.07 10.49 7.49
N TYR A 30 -6.29 9.40 7.56
CA TYR A 30 -5.89 8.60 6.41
C TYR A 30 -5.86 7.11 6.72
N PHE A 31 -5.83 6.29 5.67
CA PHE A 31 -5.54 4.87 5.78
C PHE A 31 -4.81 4.38 4.54
N ILE A 32 -4.10 3.26 4.70
CA ILE A 32 -3.40 2.59 3.62
C ILE A 32 -4.23 1.39 3.17
N LEU A 33 -4.42 1.25 1.86
CA LEU A 33 -5.01 0.10 1.20
C LEU A 33 -3.96 -0.53 0.29
N HIS A 34 -3.65 -1.80 0.55
CA HIS A 34 -2.74 -2.59 -0.25
C HIS A 34 -3.52 -3.41 -1.30
N THR A 35 -3.13 -3.39 -2.58
CA THR A 35 -3.84 -4.15 -3.62
C THR A 35 -3.50 -5.64 -3.59
N GLY A 36 -2.36 -6.03 -3.02
CA GLY A 36 -1.98 -7.44 -2.90
C GLY A 36 -1.54 -8.08 -4.21
N GLN A 37 -1.03 -7.29 -5.17
CA GLN A 37 -0.59 -7.76 -6.49
C GLN A 37 0.76 -8.51 -6.48
N HIS A 38 1.51 -8.50 -5.37
CA HIS A 38 2.86 -9.06 -5.27
C HIS A 38 2.89 -10.41 -4.51
N TYR A 39 3.78 -11.32 -4.93
CA TYR A 39 3.79 -12.73 -4.50
C TYR A 39 4.27 -12.99 -3.07
N SER A 40 4.98 -12.06 -2.42
CA SER A 40 5.50 -12.29 -1.07
C SER A 40 5.13 -11.13 -0.16
N TYR A 41 4.02 -11.29 0.54
CA TYR A 41 3.59 -10.45 1.66
C TYR A 41 4.74 -10.15 2.65
N GLU A 42 5.65 -11.12 2.85
CA GLU A 42 6.86 -10.96 3.67
C GLU A 42 7.81 -9.87 3.16
N MET A 43 7.93 -9.69 1.85
CA MET A 43 8.82 -8.67 1.27
C MET A 43 8.23 -7.28 1.42
N ASP A 44 6.92 -7.12 1.26
CA ASP A 44 6.27 -5.82 1.44
C ASP A 44 6.36 -5.38 2.91
N ARG A 45 6.13 -6.31 3.86
CA ARG A 45 6.29 -6.06 5.30
C ARG A 45 7.66 -5.48 5.67
N ILE A 46 8.74 -6.02 5.10
CA ILE A 46 10.09 -5.50 5.33
C ILE A 46 10.18 -4.01 4.98
N PHE A 47 9.54 -3.55 3.91
CA PHE A 47 9.57 -2.13 3.54
C PHE A 47 8.75 -1.27 4.48
N PHE A 48 7.58 -1.73 4.93
CA PHE A 48 6.81 -1.02 5.95
C PHE A 48 7.61 -0.86 7.25
N GLU A 49 8.25 -1.93 7.72
CA GLU A 49 9.10 -1.90 8.91
C GLU A 49 10.33 -1.00 8.73
N GLN A 50 11.09 -1.16 7.64
CA GLN A 50 12.31 -0.38 7.38
C GLN A 50 12.05 1.11 7.18
N LEU A 51 10.88 1.48 6.65
CA LEU A 51 10.48 2.87 6.44
C LEU A 51 9.71 3.45 7.63
N GLU A 52 9.49 2.65 8.68
CA GLU A 52 8.71 3.00 9.86
C GLU A 52 7.29 3.48 9.50
N LEU A 53 6.63 2.77 8.58
CA LEU A 53 5.29 3.07 8.12
C LEU A 53 4.25 2.19 8.85
N PRO A 54 3.03 2.70 9.09
CA PRO A 54 1.95 1.88 9.63
C PRO A 54 1.52 0.78 8.65
N GLU A 55 1.06 -0.36 9.17
CA GLU A 55 0.53 -1.43 8.34
C GLU A 55 -0.73 -0.98 7.56
N ALA A 56 -0.97 -1.64 6.42
CA ALA A 56 -2.18 -1.42 5.64
C ALA A 56 -3.44 -1.78 6.45
N ARG A 57 -4.43 -0.88 6.45
CA ARG A 57 -5.73 -1.14 7.07
C ARG A 57 -6.53 -2.17 6.30
N TYR A 58 -6.38 -2.16 4.97
CA TYR A 58 -7.07 -3.07 4.06
C TYR A 58 -6.07 -3.70 3.11
N ASN A 59 -6.27 -4.97 2.78
CA ASN A 59 -5.58 -5.67 1.71
C ASN A 59 -6.62 -6.30 0.79
N LEU A 60 -6.49 -6.13 -0.53
CA LEU A 60 -7.42 -6.68 -1.52
C LEU A 60 -7.07 -8.11 -1.94
N ASP A 61 -5.87 -8.58 -1.62
CA ASP A 61 -5.40 -9.94 -1.93
C ASP A 61 -5.63 -10.35 -3.40
N VAL A 62 -5.47 -9.39 -4.33
CA VAL A 62 -5.65 -9.59 -5.79
C VAL A 62 -4.81 -10.74 -6.33
N GLY A 63 -3.65 -10.94 -5.71
CA GLY A 63 -2.70 -11.96 -6.05
C GLY A 63 -2.03 -11.67 -7.38
N SER A 64 -1.46 -12.73 -7.93
CA SER A 64 -0.74 -12.68 -9.18
C SER A 64 -1.60 -13.09 -10.38
N GLY A 65 -1.19 -12.66 -11.56
CA GLY A 65 -1.87 -12.96 -12.81
C GLY A 65 -1.26 -12.15 -13.94
N ASN A 66 -1.87 -12.21 -15.12
CA ASN A 66 -1.51 -11.27 -16.18
C ASN A 66 -1.97 -9.85 -15.81
N HIS A 67 -1.38 -8.84 -16.42
CA HIS A 67 -1.69 -7.44 -16.10
C HIS A 67 -3.19 -7.11 -16.21
N GLY A 68 -3.87 -7.66 -17.22
CA GLY A 68 -5.31 -7.46 -17.41
C GLY A 68 -6.15 -8.11 -16.32
N GLU A 69 -5.80 -9.32 -15.89
CA GLU A 69 -6.46 -10.04 -14.81
C GLU A 69 -6.29 -9.30 -13.47
N GLN A 70 -5.07 -8.87 -13.15
CA GLN A 70 -4.80 -8.11 -11.92
C GLN A 70 -5.56 -6.78 -11.92
N THR A 71 -5.61 -6.10 -13.06
CA THR A 71 -6.38 -4.85 -13.21
C THR A 71 -7.87 -5.09 -13.01
N GLY A 72 -8.42 -6.15 -13.63
CA GLY A 72 -9.84 -6.49 -13.50
C GLY A 72 -10.26 -6.92 -12.09
N LYS A 73 -9.34 -7.41 -11.26
CA LYS A 73 -9.60 -7.73 -9.84
C LYS A 73 -9.54 -6.50 -8.92
N ILE A 74 -8.87 -5.43 -9.34
CA ILE A 74 -8.74 -4.17 -8.57
C ILE A 74 -9.93 -3.24 -8.79
N MET A 75 -10.50 -3.26 -10.00
CA MET A 75 -11.65 -2.43 -10.39
C MET A 75 -12.97 -3.03 -9.92
#